data_AF-A0A2G5KP74-F1
#
_entry.id   AF-A0A2G5KP74-F1
#
_cell.length_a   1.000
_cell.length_b   1.000
_cell.length_c   1.000
_cell.angle_alpha   90.00
_cell.angle_beta   90.00
_cell.angle_gamma   90.00
#
_symmetry.space_group_name_H-M   'P 1'
#
loop_
_entity.id
_entity.type
_entity.pdbx_description
1 polymer ?
#
loop_
_entity_poly.entity_id
_entity_poly.type
_entity_poly.pdbx_seq_one_letter_code
_entity_poly.pdbx_strand_id
1 'polypeptide(L)'
;MSFCCINNNFNDFLCIFVHKLPCMDRTEGFGVYIDRTLKKVQSTFLQAFLDNDIDLTIEQWVILQRVHLEGKNASQADIAKSNFRNRATTSRVISGLCKKGLLKKQRFRDDQKRYKLVMTDDGQKLMERVLPIIKDLRKVSTINITEKEFDIFYQVLDQLYDNFDHYEGYKMSSS
;
A
#
# COMPACT_ATOMS: atom_id res chain seq x y z
N MET A 1 48.99 48.97 -10.53
CA MET A 1 48.50 47.61 -10.87
C MET A 1 47.56 47.22 -9.73
N SER A 2 46.27 47.59 -9.77
CA SER A 2 45.17 46.92 -10.52
C SER A 2 44.96 45.51 -9.99
N PHE A 3 43.86 45.04 -9.38
CA PHE A 3 42.42 45.36 -9.19
C PHE A 3 42.06 44.78 -7.78
N CYS A 4 41.32 45.37 -6.84
CA CYS A 4 39.88 45.68 -6.73
C CYS A 4 38.89 44.61 -7.26
N CYS A 5 38.25 43.87 -6.35
CA CYS A 5 36.79 43.57 -6.29
C CYS A 5 36.49 42.91 -4.92
N ILE A 6 36.01 43.67 -3.92
CA ILE A 6 34.61 43.72 -3.42
C ILE A 6 34.25 42.46 -2.60
N ASN A 7 34.23 42.55 -1.26
CA ASN A 7 33.00 42.64 -0.42
C ASN A 7 32.02 41.48 -0.69
N ASN A 8 31.44 40.77 0.28
CA ASN A 8 31.25 41.00 1.70
C ASN A 8 30.66 39.69 2.26
N ASN A 9 30.80 39.50 3.58
CA ASN A 9 30.04 38.55 4.41
C ASN A 9 28.65 38.19 3.86
N PHE A 10 28.30 36.90 3.87
CA PHE A 10 27.11 36.38 4.58
C PHE A 10 27.05 34.84 4.46
N ASN A 11 26.77 34.20 5.60
CA ASN A 11 26.47 32.77 5.82
C ASN A 11 27.62 31.81 6.16
N ASP A 12 28.37 32.15 7.22
CA ASP A 12 29.06 31.19 8.11
C ASP A 12 28.11 30.49 9.13
N PHE A 13 26.82 30.33 8.80
CA PHE A 13 25.82 29.79 9.73
C PHE A 13 24.93 28.67 9.15
N LEU A 14 25.42 27.93 8.16
CA LEU A 14 24.68 26.77 7.61
C LEU A 14 25.47 25.45 7.59
N CYS A 15 26.53 25.33 8.39
CA CYS A 15 27.39 24.14 8.38
C CYS A 15 27.33 23.23 9.62
N ILE A 16 26.50 23.51 10.64
CA ILE A 16 26.58 22.76 11.92
C ILE A 16 25.46 21.74 12.15
N PHE A 17 24.41 21.68 11.33
CA PHE A 17 23.27 20.75 11.55
C PHE A 17 23.01 19.74 10.41
N VAL A 18 24.07 19.21 9.78
CA VAL A 18 23.96 18.15 8.73
C VAL A 18 24.60 16.82 9.17
N HIS A 19 25.14 16.72 10.40
CA HIS A 19 25.77 15.49 10.88
C HIS A 19 24.78 14.57 11.63
N LYS A 20 24.01 13.77 10.85
CA LYS A 20 23.50 12.40 11.16
C LYS A 20 22.21 12.04 10.40
N LEU A 21 22.04 12.48 9.15
CA LEU A 21 21.17 11.71 8.25
C LEU A 21 22.01 10.55 7.72
N PRO A 22 21.67 9.27 8.02
CA PRO A 22 22.32 8.17 7.30
C PRO A 22 22.12 8.43 5.82
N CYS A 23 23.22 8.37 5.05
CA CYS A 23 23.22 8.69 3.64
C CYS A 23 22.23 7.78 2.89
N MET A 24 21.00 8.26 2.69
CA MET A 24 20.10 7.69 1.68
C MET A 24 20.55 8.21 0.31
N ASP A 25 21.79 7.93 -0.06
CA ASP A 25 22.36 8.41 -1.32
C ASP A 25 21.89 7.52 -2.48
N ARG A 26 20.69 7.84 -2.96
CA ARG A 26 20.30 7.66 -4.35
C ARG A 26 19.77 9.01 -4.80
N THR A 27 20.28 9.54 -5.90
CA THR A 27 20.07 10.92 -6.37
C THR A 27 18.59 11.35 -6.47
N GLU A 28 17.65 10.40 -6.59
CA GLU A 28 16.20 10.63 -6.72
C GLU A 28 15.39 10.40 -5.42
N GLY A 29 16.01 9.89 -4.35
CA GLY A 29 15.35 9.51 -3.10
C GLY A 29 14.58 8.17 -3.17
N PHE A 30 14.28 7.57 -2.01
CA PHE A 30 13.63 6.26 -1.92
C PHE A 30 12.16 6.26 -2.42
N GLY A 31 11.49 7.41 -2.38
CA GLY A 31 10.09 7.54 -2.81
C GLY A 31 9.87 7.15 -4.28
N VAL A 32 10.79 7.52 -5.17
CA VAL A 32 10.73 7.15 -6.60
C VAL A 32 10.83 5.63 -6.79
N TYR A 33 11.64 4.95 -5.98
CA TYR A 33 11.78 3.49 -6.04
C TYR A 33 10.52 2.77 -5.55
N ILE A 34 9.85 3.30 -4.51
CA ILE A 34 8.57 2.78 -4.04
C ILE A 34 7.49 2.96 -5.12
N ASP A 35 7.34 4.18 -5.65
CA ASP A 35 6.30 4.50 -6.63
C ASP A 35 6.46 3.70 -7.94
N ARG A 36 7.67 3.67 -8.52
CA ARG A 36 7.93 2.93 -9.78
C ARG A 36 7.67 1.43 -9.61
N THR A 37 8.04 0.88 -8.46
CA THR A 37 7.87 -0.56 -8.18
C THR A 37 6.40 -0.88 -7.96
N LEU A 38 5.68 -0.06 -7.18
CA LEU A 38 4.24 -0.19 -6.97
C LEU A 38 3.48 -0.14 -8.30
N LYS A 39 3.77 0.84 -9.15
CA LYS A 39 3.15 0.96 -10.49
C LYS A 39 3.43 -0.28 -11.34
N LYS A 40 4.67 -0.77 -11.33
CA LYS A 40 5.01 -1.98 -12.09
C LYS A 40 4.22 -3.19 -11.57
N VAL A 41 4.18 -3.41 -10.25
CA VAL A 41 3.39 -4.49 -9.63
C VAL A 41 1.92 -4.37 -10.03
N GLN A 42 1.30 -3.20 -9.87
CA GLN A 42 -0.10 -2.97 -10.22
C GLN A 42 -0.38 -3.24 -11.71
N SER A 43 0.49 -2.75 -12.60
CA SER A 43 0.34 -2.98 -14.05
C SER A 43 0.44 -4.47 -14.41
N THR A 44 1.35 -5.22 -13.78
CA THR A 44 1.50 -6.66 -14.02
C THR A 44 0.28 -7.43 -13.55
N PHE A 45 -0.30 -7.09 -12.39
CA PHE A 45 -1.53 -7.71 -11.91
C PHE A 45 -2.72 -7.41 -12.83
N LEU A 46 -2.88 -6.16 -13.27
CA LEU A 46 -3.93 -5.79 -14.22
C LEU A 46 -3.78 -6.52 -15.55
N GLN A 47 -2.56 -6.62 -16.08
CA GLN A 47 -2.30 -7.38 -17.31
C GLN A 47 -2.68 -8.85 -17.14
N ALA A 48 -2.26 -9.48 -16.05
CA ALA A 48 -2.61 -10.87 -15.76
C ALA A 48 -4.13 -11.09 -15.62
N PHE A 49 -4.86 -10.11 -15.09
CA PHE A 49 -6.33 -10.17 -15.06
C PHE A 49 -6.94 -10.04 -16.46
N LEU A 50 -6.44 -9.11 -17.28
CA LEU A 50 -6.90 -8.95 -18.67
C LEU A 50 -6.66 -10.21 -19.50
N ASP A 51 -5.46 -10.80 -19.41
CA ASP A 51 -5.08 -12.01 -20.15
C ASP A 51 -5.91 -13.25 -19.79
N ASN A 52 -6.66 -13.20 -18.67
CA ASN A 52 -7.45 -14.30 -18.14
C ASN A 52 -8.96 -13.97 -18.05
N ASP A 53 -9.42 -12.92 -18.75
CA ASP A 53 -10.81 -12.46 -18.78
C ASP A 53 -11.38 -12.23 -17.36
N ILE A 54 -10.59 -11.53 -16.53
CA ILE A 54 -10.96 -11.13 -15.18
C ILE A 54 -11.19 -9.61 -15.16
N ASP A 55 -12.46 -9.21 -15.04
CA ASP A 55 -12.84 -7.81 -14.83
C ASP A 55 -12.71 -7.45 -13.34
N LEU A 56 -11.48 -7.19 -12.90
CA LEU A 56 -11.17 -6.65 -11.57
C LEU A 56 -10.16 -5.50 -11.66
N THR A 57 -10.42 -4.43 -10.91
CA THR A 57 -9.38 -3.44 -10.60
C THR A 57 -8.49 -3.94 -9.46
N ILE A 58 -7.30 -3.36 -9.30
CA ILE A 58 -6.43 -3.65 -8.15
C ILE A 58 -7.14 -3.41 -6.81
N GLU A 59 -7.91 -2.32 -6.73
CA GLU A 59 -8.63 -1.97 -5.49
C GLU A 59 -9.74 -2.98 -5.18
N GLN A 60 -10.46 -3.43 -6.21
CA GLN A 60 -11.47 -4.49 -6.08
C GLN A 60 -10.82 -5.81 -5.63
N TRP A 61 -9.67 -6.17 -6.22
CA TRP A 61 -8.91 -7.35 -5.87
C TRP A 61 -8.46 -7.33 -4.40
N VAL A 62 -7.85 -6.23 -3.93
CA VAL A 62 -7.38 -6.11 -2.54
C VAL A 62 -8.53 -6.31 -1.54
N ILE A 63 -9.71 -5.76 -1.82
CA ILE A 63 -10.89 -5.97 -0.98
C ILE A 63 -11.37 -7.42 -1.02
N LEU A 64 -11.49 -8.02 -2.21
CA LEU A 64 -11.92 -9.42 -2.35
C LEU A 64 -10.98 -10.38 -1.63
N GLN A 65 -9.66 -10.21 -1.83
CA GLN A 65 -8.65 -11.00 -1.14
C GLN A 65 -8.77 -10.86 0.38
N ARG A 66 -8.99 -9.63 0.88
CA ARG A 66 -9.16 -9.41 2.32
C ARG A 66 -10.41 -10.13 2.86
N VAL A 67 -11.54 -10.02 2.17
CA VAL A 67 -12.77 -10.74 2.53
C VAL A 67 -12.56 -12.26 2.48
N HIS A 68 -11.81 -12.76 1.51
CA HIS A 68 -11.47 -14.19 1.41
C HIS A 68 -10.71 -14.69 2.64
N LEU A 69 -9.67 -13.95 3.03
CA LEU A 69 -8.80 -14.30 4.15
C LEU A 69 -9.53 -14.20 5.51
N GLU A 70 -10.35 -13.18 5.70
CA GLU A 70 -11.10 -12.98 6.96
C GLU A 70 -12.34 -13.89 7.05
N GLY A 71 -12.84 -14.40 5.93
CA GLY A 71 -13.97 -15.32 5.87
C GLY A 71 -15.21 -14.79 6.58
N LYS A 72 -15.74 -15.55 7.54
CA LYS A 72 -16.96 -15.19 8.30
C LYS A 72 -16.80 -13.94 9.17
N ASN A 73 -15.56 -13.52 9.44
CA ASN A 73 -15.23 -12.38 10.28
C ASN A 73 -15.01 -11.09 9.48
N ALA A 74 -15.15 -11.14 8.15
CA ALA A 74 -14.87 -10.02 7.25
C ALA A 74 -15.78 -8.81 7.52
N SER A 75 -15.31 -7.88 8.34
CA SER A 75 -16.08 -6.72 8.80
C SER A 75 -15.90 -5.54 7.86
N GLN A 76 -17.00 -4.97 7.36
CA GLN A 76 -16.93 -3.82 6.44
C GLN A 76 -16.18 -2.63 7.09
N ALA A 77 -16.42 -2.38 8.37
CA ALA A 77 -15.80 -1.26 9.08
C ALA A 77 -14.29 -1.47 9.25
N ASP A 78 -13.86 -2.68 9.57
CA ASP A 78 -12.46 -3.01 9.80
C ASP A 78 -11.68 -3.05 8.49
N ILE A 79 -12.28 -3.58 7.42
CA ILE A 79 -11.72 -3.50 6.07
C ILE A 79 -11.63 -2.05 5.60
N ALA A 80 -12.63 -1.21 5.90
CA ALA A 80 -12.59 0.21 5.54
C ALA A 80 -11.60 1.04 6.36
N LYS A 81 -11.24 0.58 7.57
CA LYS A 81 -10.23 1.21 8.44
C LYS A 81 -8.81 0.76 8.09
N SER A 82 -8.62 -0.51 7.78
CA SER A 82 -7.31 -1.10 7.47
C SER A 82 -6.85 -0.88 6.04
N ASN A 83 -7.77 -0.61 5.11
CA ASN A 83 -7.37 -0.25 3.76
C ASN A 83 -6.72 1.13 3.79
N PHE A 84 -5.48 1.23 3.29
CA PHE A 84 -4.69 2.46 3.19
C PHE A 84 -5.35 3.56 2.34
N ARG A 85 -6.49 3.28 1.70
CA ARG A 85 -7.38 4.26 1.06
C ARG A 85 -8.33 4.90 2.09
N ASN A 86 -8.75 6.15 1.85
CA ASN A 86 -9.75 6.77 2.70
C ASN A 86 -11.08 5.96 2.74
N ARG A 87 -11.79 6.05 3.87
CA ARG A 87 -13.03 5.28 4.15
C ARG A 87 -14.10 5.43 3.06
N ALA A 88 -14.24 6.63 2.49
CA ALA A 88 -15.24 6.92 1.45
C ALA A 88 -14.93 6.14 0.15
N THR A 89 -13.65 6.07 -0.24
CA THR A 89 -13.19 5.33 -1.41
C THR A 89 -13.39 3.83 -1.21
N THR A 90 -12.99 3.28 -0.07
CA THR A 90 -13.18 1.85 0.25
C THR A 90 -14.66 1.45 0.22
N SER A 91 -15.54 2.30 0.75
CA SER A 91 -16.99 2.06 0.73
C SER A 91 -17.55 2.02 -0.69
N ARG A 92 -17.04 2.88 -1.60
CA ARG A 92 -17.42 2.89 -3.01
C ARG A 92 -16.96 1.62 -3.73
N VAL A 93 -15.73 1.17 -3.48
CA VAL A 93 -15.20 -0.08 -4.04
C VAL A 93 -16.03 -1.28 -3.60
N ILE A 94 -16.36 -1.39 -2.31
CA ILE A 94 -17.21 -2.45 -1.77
C ILE A 94 -18.60 -2.43 -2.42
N SER A 95 -19.22 -1.25 -2.56
CA SER A 95 -20.50 -1.14 -3.25
C SER A 95 -20.41 -1.55 -4.72
N GLY A 96 -19.30 -1.26 -5.41
CA GLY A 96 -19.03 -1.74 -6.76
C GLY A 96 -18.94 -3.27 -6.84
N LEU A 97 -18.25 -3.90 -5.90
CA LEU A 97 -18.18 -5.37 -5.80
C LEU A 97 -19.54 -6.02 -5.51
N CYS A 98 -20.39 -5.36 -4.70
CA CYS A 98 -21.76 -5.81 -4.49
C CYS A 98 -22.61 -5.70 -5.77
N LYS A 99 -22.46 -4.59 -6.52
CA LYS A 99 -23.15 -4.43 -7.81
C LYS A 99 -22.70 -5.44 -8.86
N LYS A 100 -21.41 -5.81 -8.86
CA LYS A 100 -20.86 -6.91 -9.67
C LYS A 100 -21.33 -8.30 -9.21
N GLY A 101 -22.10 -8.40 -8.13
CA GLY A 101 -22.60 -9.68 -7.61
C GLY A 101 -21.54 -10.53 -6.92
N LEU A 102 -20.34 -10.00 -6.64
CA LEU A 102 -19.22 -10.76 -6.07
C LEU A 102 -19.23 -10.79 -4.53
N LEU A 103 -19.80 -9.76 -3.92
CA LEU A 103 -19.95 -9.64 -2.47
C LEU A 103 -21.40 -9.33 -2.10
N LYS A 104 -21.81 -9.75 -0.91
CA LYS A 104 -23.06 -9.30 -0.28
C LYS A 104 -22.78 -8.79 1.14
N LYS A 105 -23.58 -7.82 1.57
CA LYS A 105 -23.57 -7.30 2.94
C LYS A 105 -24.58 -8.08 3.77
N GLN A 106 -24.17 -8.50 4.96
CA GLN A 106 -25.07 -9.12 5.94
C GLN A 106 -24.84 -8.46 7.31
N ARG A 107 -25.86 -8.45 8.16
CA ARG A 107 -25.70 -7.99 9.55
C ARG A 107 -24.92 -9.03 10.36
N PHE A 108 -24.12 -8.57 11.33
CA PHE A 108 -23.61 -9.48 12.36
C PHE A 108 -24.77 -9.91 13.26
N ARG A 109 -24.71 -11.15 13.76
CA ARG A 109 -25.75 -11.69 14.63
C ARG A 109 -25.84 -10.90 15.94
N ASP A 110 -24.67 -10.61 16.51
CA ASP A 110 -24.51 -10.01 17.83
C ASP A 110 -24.49 -8.48 17.80
N ASP A 111 -24.39 -7.89 16.60
CA ASP A 111 -24.42 -6.44 16.41
C ASP A 111 -25.09 -6.06 15.07
N GLN A 112 -26.37 -5.70 15.15
CA GLN A 112 -27.18 -5.29 14.00
C GLN A 112 -26.77 -3.93 13.41
N LYS A 113 -25.89 -3.16 14.05
CA LYS A 113 -25.33 -1.92 13.47
C LYS A 113 -24.13 -2.21 12.57
N ARG A 114 -23.46 -3.35 12.75
CA ARG A 114 -22.30 -3.76 11.95
C ARG A 114 -22.69 -4.61 10.74
N TYR A 115 -21.92 -4.49 9.68
CA TYR A 115 -22.03 -5.30 8.48
C TYR A 115 -20.80 -6.18 8.30
N LYS A 116 -21.04 -7.45 8.02
CA LYS A 116 -20.05 -8.36 7.44
C LYS A 116 -20.19 -8.42 5.92
N LEU A 117 -19.07 -8.57 5.26
CA LEU A 117 -18.98 -8.85 3.83
C LEU A 117 -18.87 -10.36 3.66
N VAL A 118 -19.67 -10.91 2.76
CA VAL A 118 -19.68 -12.34 2.46
C VAL A 118 -19.54 -12.50 0.95
N MET A 119 -18.67 -13.41 0.53
CA MET A 119 -18.60 -13.79 -0.88
C MET A 119 -19.89 -14.46 -1.31
N THR A 120 -20.37 -14.10 -2.49
CA THR A 120 -21.40 -14.85 -3.19
C THR A 120 -20.78 -16.08 -3.86
N ASP A 121 -21.62 -16.95 -4.40
CA ASP A 121 -21.14 -18.10 -5.17
C ASP A 121 -20.34 -17.66 -6.40
N ASP A 122 -20.77 -16.58 -7.06
CA ASP A 122 -20.02 -15.98 -8.18
C ASP A 122 -18.69 -15.37 -7.73
N GLY A 123 -18.67 -14.75 -6.55
CA GLY A 123 -17.43 -14.28 -5.92
C GLY A 123 -16.46 -15.42 -5.62
N GLN A 124 -16.96 -16.56 -5.13
CA GLN A 124 -16.13 -17.75 -4.85
C GLN A 124 -15.57 -18.35 -6.15
N LYS A 125 -16.41 -18.54 -7.17
CA LYS A 125 -15.96 -19.01 -8.50
C LYS A 125 -14.92 -18.09 -9.13
N LEU A 126 -15.08 -16.78 -8.97
CA LEU A 126 -14.08 -15.82 -9.42
C LEU A 126 -12.75 -16.01 -8.66
N MET A 127 -12.80 -16.19 -7.33
CA MET A 127 -11.60 -16.45 -6.54
C MET A 127 -10.89 -17.74 -6.97
N GLU A 128 -11.62 -18.81 -7.27
CA GLU A 128 -11.05 -20.07 -7.77
C GLU A 128 -10.25 -19.86 -9.07
N ARG A 129 -10.72 -18.97 -9.96
CA ARG A 129 -9.99 -18.59 -11.18
C ARG A 129 -8.79 -17.67 -10.90
N VAL A 130 -8.94 -16.74 -9.97
CA VAL A 130 -7.92 -15.71 -9.70
C VAL A 130 -6.74 -16.26 -8.89
N LEU A 131 -6.99 -17.13 -7.89
CA LEU A 131 -5.96 -17.59 -6.96
C LEU A 131 -4.76 -18.29 -7.62
N PRO A 132 -4.93 -19.16 -8.64
CA PRO A 132 -3.80 -19.73 -9.38
C PRO A 132 -2.91 -18.67 -10.04
N ILE A 133 -3.51 -17.65 -10.67
CA ILE A 133 -2.78 -16.53 -11.31
C ILE A 133 -1.96 -15.76 -10.26
N ILE A 134 -2.56 -15.48 -9.11
CA ILE A 134 -1.90 -14.81 -8.00
C ILE A 134 -0.74 -15.64 -7.44
N LYS A 135 -0.88 -16.96 -7.38
CA LYS A 135 0.19 -17.87 -6.96
C LYS A 135 1.41 -17.73 -7.88
N ASP A 136 1.21 -17.63 -9.19
CA ASP A 136 2.30 -17.47 -10.14
C ASP A 136 2.92 -16.07 -10.08
N LEU A 137 2.10 -15.02 -9.97
CA LEU A 137 2.59 -13.65 -9.75
C LEU A 137 3.46 -13.54 -8.47
N ARG A 138 3.07 -14.25 -7.40
CA ARG A 138 3.86 -14.29 -6.15
C ARG A 138 5.21 -14.98 -6.35
N LYS A 139 5.29 -16.07 -7.12
CA LYS A 139 6.59 -16.70 -7.42
C LYS A 139 7.53 -15.74 -8.13
N VAL A 140 7.01 -14.97 -9.09
CA VAL A 140 7.80 -13.96 -9.81
C VAL A 140 8.31 -12.86 -8.88
N SER A 141 7.50 -12.46 -7.87
CA SER A 141 7.87 -11.39 -6.94
C SER A 141 9.07 -11.71 -6.03
N THR A 142 9.48 -12.98 -5.94
CA THR A 142 10.59 -13.42 -5.08
C THR A 142 11.77 -13.98 -5.86
N ILE A 143 11.77 -13.89 -7.21
CA ILE A 143 12.90 -14.39 -8.02
C ILE A 143 14.16 -13.61 -7.64
N ASN A 144 15.23 -14.34 -7.30
CA ASN A 144 16.52 -13.81 -6.87
C ASN A 144 16.44 -12.94 -5.60
N ILE A 145 15.48 -13.21 -4.70
CA ILE A 145 15.37 -12.58 -3.39
C ILE A 145 15.24 -13.69 -2.34
N THR A 146 16.09 -13.66 -1.32
CA THR A 146 16.03 -14.60 -0.20
C THR A 146 14.93 -14.23 0.80
N GLU A 147 14.45 -15.20 1.57
CA GLU A 147 13.46 -14.95 2.64
C GLU A 147 13.94 -13.87 3.62
N LYS A 148 15.21 -13.93 4.03
CA LYS A 148 15.82 -12.95 4.94
C LYS A 148 15.83 -11.53 4.37
N GLU A 149 16.15 -11.36 3.08
CA GLU A 149 16.10 -10.04 2.44
C GLU A 149 14.68 -9.48 2.41
N PHE A 150 13.70 -10.36 2.19
CA PHE A 150 12.29 -9.99 2.17
C PHE A 150 11.76 -9.63 3.56
N ASP A 151 12.20 -10.34 4.61
CA ASP A 151 11.89 -10.00 6.00
C ASP A 151 12.46 -8.63 6.39
N ILE A 152 13.71 -8.36 6.01
CA ILE A 152 14.33 -7.04 6.21
C ILE A 152 13.55 -5.96 5.46
N PHE A 153 13.13 -6.24 4.23
CA PHE A 153 12.32 -5.30 3.45
C PHE A 153 11.01 -4.95 4.16
N TYR A 154 10.29 -5.94 4.70
CA TYR A 154 9.08 -5.68 5.49
C TYR A 154 9.36 -4.85 6.74
N GLN A 155 10.40 -5.19 7.51
CA GLN A 155 10.79 -4.42 8.69
C GLN A 155 11.08 -2.96 8.37
N VAL A 156 11.78 -2.69 7.26
CA VAL A 156 12.07 -1.33 6.82
C VAL A 156 10.79 -0.59 6.42
N LEU A 157 9.86 -1.24 5.70
CA LEU A 157 8.59 -0.63 5.32
C LEU A 157 7.71 -0.29 6.52
N ASP A 158 7.61 -1.21 7.49
CA ASP A 158 6.82 -1.00 8.71
C ASP A 158 7.42 0.16 9.54
N GLN A 159 8.74 0.18 9.71
CA GLN A 159 9.40 1.28 10.41
C GLN A 159 9.23 2.62 9.67
N LEU A 160 9.30 2.62 8.34
CA LEU A 160 9.03 3.82 7.54
C LEU A 160 7.59 4.31 7.76
N TYR A 161 6.62 3.40 7.73
CA TYR A 161 5.22 3.73 7.99
C TYR A 161 5.05 4.37 9.37
N ASP A 162 5.58 3.73 10.42
CA ASP A 162 5.47 4.23 11.79
C ASP A 162 6.15 5.60 11.95
N ASN A 163 7.32 5.81 11.34
CA ASN A 163 8.00 7.09 11.38
C ASN A 163 7.15 8.22 10.77
N PHE A 164 6.44 7.95 9.66
CA PHE A 164 5.57 8.93 9.02
C PHE A 164 4.26 9.15 9.78
N ASP A 165 3.69 8.11 10.39
CA ASP A 165 2.48 8.24 11.22
C ASP A 165 2.71 9.14 12.45
N HIS A 166 3.93 9.09 13.01
CA HIS A 166 4.34 9.90 14.16
C HIS A 166 5.03 11.21 13.79
N TYR A 167 5.06 11.59 12.50
CA TYR A 167 5.85 12.74 12.02
C TYR A 167 5.51 14.07 12.72
N GLU A 168 4.24 14.33 13.01
CA GLU A 168 3.84 15.55 13.71
C GLU A 168 4.32 15.57 15.18
N GLY A 169 4.46 14.41 15.84
CA GLY A 169 5.06 14.29 17.17
C GLY A 169 6.58 14.53 17.17
N TYR A 170 7.27 14.22 16.07
CA TYR A 170 8.70 14.50 15.89
C TYR A 170 8.99 15.99 15.68
N LYS A 171 8.09 16.73 15.01
CA LYS A 171 8.24 18.19 14.85
C LYS A 171 8.21 18.94 16.18
N MET A 172 7.36 18.49 17.12
CA MET A 172 7.19 19.15 18.42
C MET A 172 8.29 18.85 19.43
N SER A 173 9.02 17.74 19.28
CA SER A 173 10.13 17.36 20.18
C SER A 173 11.50 17.85 19.71
N SER A 174 11.58 18.37 18.48
CA SER A 174 12.80 18.89 17.86
C SER A 174 12.81 20.42 17.71
N SER A 175 11.78 21.09 18.26
CA SER A 175 11.67 22.55 18.38
C SER A 175 11.89 22.96 19.83
#